data_AF-A0A9E2RIP9-F1
#
_entry.id   AF-A0A9E2RIP9-F1
#
_cell.length_a   1.000
_cell.length_b   1.000
_cell.length_c   1.000
_cell.angle_alpha   90.00
_cell.angle_beta   90.00
_cell.angle_gamma   90.00
#
_symmetry.space_group_name_H-M   'P 1'
#
loop_
_entity.id
_entity.type
_entity.pdbx_description
1 polymer ?
#
loop_
_entity_poly.entity_id
_entity_poly.type
_entity_poly.pdbx_seq_one_letter_code
_entity_poly.pdbx_strand_id
1 'polypeptide(L)'
;MRRLITFVARISGLGCMRAAVVAALGLSMASNLYAADITVSESSFSCIQDWTKVRNTYIKHADPEKLKEAVRIFKNSVPDKEYPVGTFLQLLPNEAMVKHSRETFPGTNGWEFFDLDLSAQGTKIKTRGEQTVNFQGVKCFSCHQPAVKYDFVCEKGHGCAPVPLDDQKIAELQAADPRCPKQ
;
A
#
# COMPACT_ATOMS: atom_id res chain seq x y z
N MET A 1 -22.78 43.01 -78.67
CA MET A 1 -21.69 42.98 -79.67
C MET A 1 -20.46 42.36 -79.04
N ARG A 2 -19.91 41.35 -79.73
CA ARG A 2 -18.68 40.59 -79.42
C ARG A 2 -17.49 41.48 -79.07
N ARG A 3 -16.67 41.05 -78.11
CA ARG A 3 -15.25 40.65 -78.33
C ARG A 3 -14.61 40.14 -77.03
N LEU A 4 -14.04 38.93 -77.13
CA LEU A 4 -12.98 38.41 -76.26
C LEU A 4 -11.79 39.38 -76.24
N ILE A 5 -11.01 39.40 -75.16
CA ILE A 5 -9.55 39.22 -75.16
C ILE A 5 -9.11 38.89 -73.73
N THR A 6 -8.45 37.75 -73.59
CA THR A 6 -7.71 37.25 -72.44
C THR A 6 -6.36 37.96 -72.36
N PHE A 7 -5.90 38.39 -71.18
CA PHE A 7 -4.46 38.54 -70.91
C PHE A 7 -4.15 38.22 -69.46
N VAL A 8 -3.22 37.28 -69.29
CA VAL A 8 -2.67 36.76 -68.04
C VAL A 8 -1.43 37.57 -67.68
N ALA A 9 -1.33 38.06 -66.44
CA ALA A 9 -0.12 38.55 -65.76
C ALA A 9 -0.56 39.07 -64.38
N ARG A 10 0.06 38.80 -63.23
CA ARG A 10 1.33 38.20 -62.83
C ARG A 10 1.15 37.68 -61.40
N ILE A 11 1.88 36.61 -61.08
CA ILE A 11 2.10 36.10 -59.72
C ILE A 11 2.87 37.15 -58.92
N SER A 12 2.37 37.53 -57.74
CA SER A 12 3.16 37.95 -56.56
C SER A 12 2.20 38.30 -55.42
N GLY A 13 2.22 37.54 -54.33
CA GLY A 13 1.33 37.78 -53.20
C GLY A 13 1.47 36.76 -52.08
N LEU A 14 2.58 36.87 -51.38
CA LEU A 14 2.92 36.23 -50.11
C LEU A 14 1.78 36.41 -49.09
N GLY A 15 1.34 35.34 -48.42
CA GLY A 15 0.32 35.42 -47.37
C GLY A 15 -0.31 34.06 -47.07
N CYS A 16 0.39 33.21 -46.33
CA CYS A 16 0.18 33.02 -44.89
C CYS A 16 -1.13 32.27 -44.56
N MET A 17 -0.93 31.03 -44.10
CA MET A 17 -1.80 30.24 -43.23
C MET A 17 -3.15 29.77 -43.79
N ARG A 18 -3.13 28.51 -44.25
CA ARG A 18 -4.26 27.58 -44.10
C ARG A 18 -4.49 27.36 -42.60
N ALA A 19 -5.43 28.08 -42.00
CA ALA A 19 -5.95 27.72 -40.68
C ALA A 19 -7.00 26.61 -40.85
N ALA A 20 -6.54 25.36 -40.90
CA ALA A 20 -7.42 24.22 -40.64
C ALA A 20 -7.70 24.20 -39.14
N VAL A 21 -8.88 24.68 -38.74
CA VAL A 21 -9.38 24.55 -37.37
C VAL A 21 -9.74 23.07 -37.16
N VAL A 22 -8.79 22.29 -36.64
CA VAL A 22 -9.05 20.97 -36.10
C VAL A 22 -9.61 21.17 -34.69
N ALA A 23 -10.94 21.09 -34.55
CA ALA A 23 -11.57 20.97 -33.25
C ALA A 23 -11.31 19.57 -32.70
N ALA A 24 -10.17 19.38 -32.03
CA ALA A 24 -9.86 18.15 -31.31
C ALA A 24 -10.70 18.10 -30.02
N LEU A 25 -11.47 17.02 -29.90
CA LEU A 25 -12.27 16.68 -28.73
C LEU A 25 -11.40 16.61 -27.47
N GLY A 26 -11.67 17.47 -26.49
CA GLY A 26 -11.20 17.32 -25.12
C GLY A 26 -12.23 16.54 -24.30
N LEU A 27 -12.29 15.22 -24.46
CA LEU A 27 -13.01 14.37 -23.50
C LEU A 27 -12.05 14.09 -22.35
N SER A 28 -12.11 14.93 -21.31
CA SER A 28 -11.39 14.73 -20.06
C SER A 28 -11.89 13.46 -19.39
N MET A 29 -11.24 12.32 -19.65
CA MET A 29 -11.40 11.14 -18.81
C MET A 29 -10.77 11.45 -17.45
N ALA A 30 -11.58 11.98 -16.54
CA ALA A 30 -11.28 11.92 -15.12
C ALA A 30 -11.34 10.44 -14.71
N SER A 31 -10.21 9.75 -14.81
CA SER A 31 -10.00 8.47 -14.16
C SER A 31 -10.08 8.72 -12.65
N ASN A 32 -11.27 8.63 -12.08
CA ASN A 32 -11.39 8.34 -10.66
C ASN A 32 -10.80 6.93 -10.47
N LEU A 33 -9.48 6.88 -10.28
CA LEU A 33 -8.84 5.79 -9.58
C LEU A 33 -9.41 5.84 -8.16
N TYR A 34 -10.60 5.28 -7.97
CA TYR A 34 -10.97 4.82 -6.65
C TYR A 34 -9.82 3.91 -6.22
N ALA A 35 -9.08 4.32 -5.19
CA ALA A 35 -8.08 3.46 -4.58
C ALA A 35 -8.77 2.11 -4.37
N ALA A 36 -8.19 1.04 -4.89
CA ALA A 36 -8.79 -0.29 -4.81
C ALA A 36 -9.05 -0.57 -3.32
N ASP A 37 -10.32 -0.61 -2.94
CA ASP A 37 -10.67 -0.86 -1.55
C ASP A 37 -10.31 -2.31 -1.25
N ILE A 38 -9.43 -2.50 -0.26
CA ILE A 38 -8.96 -3.84 0.08
C ILE A 38 -9.95 -4.45 1.04
N THR A 39 -10.60 -5.51 0.59
CA THR A 39 -11.42 -6.31 1.48
C THR A 39 -10.52 -7.15 2.38
N VAL A 40 -10.44 -6.77 3.66
CA VAL A 40 -9.75 -7.56 4.70
C VAL A 40 -10.80 -8.30 5.54
N SER A 41 -10.63 -9.60 5.66
CA SER A 41 -11.49 -10.52 6.40
C SER A 41 -10.66 -11.50 7.24
N GLU A 42 -11.30 -12.31 8.07
CA GLU A 42 -10.63 -13.34 8.88
C GLU A 42 -9.77 -14.30 8.04
N SER A 43 -10.25 -14.68 6.85
CA SER A 43 -9.50 -15.55 5.92
C SER A 43 -8.29 -14.87 5.30
N SER A 44 -8.14 -13.55 5.45
CA SER A 44 -6.92 -12.82 5.06
C SER A 44 -5.73 -13.15 5.96
N PHE A 45 -5.95 -13.73 7.14
CA PHE A 45 -4.92 -14.04 8.13
C PHE A 45 -4.74 -15.56 8.29
N SER A 46 -4.17 -16.20 7.26
CA SER A 46 -3.75 -17.61 7.30
C SER A 46 -2.48 -17.80 8.17
N CYS A 47 -1.90 -19.00 8.14
CA CYS A 47 -0.59 -19.25 8.75
C CYS A 47 0.43 -18.19 8.30
N ILE A 48 1.09 -17.52 9.27
CA ILE A 48 2.07 -16.48 8.95
C ILE A 48 3.30 -17.01 8.23
N GLN A 49 3.64 -18.30 8.45
CA GLN A 49 4.81 -18.93 7.85
C GLN A 49 4.67 -19.15 6.33
N ASP A 50 3.45 -19.00 5.78
CA ASP A 50 3.22 -19.01 4.33
C ASP A 50 3.68 -17.69 3.66
N TRP A 51 3.98 -16.65 4.43
CA TRP A 51 4.30 -15.31 3.93
C TRP A 51 5.81 -15.09 3.81
N THR A 52 6.23 -14.03 3.12
CA THR A 52 7.66 -13.74 2.97
C THR A 52 8.23 -13.20 4.28
N LYS A 53 9.16 -13.93 4.89
CA LYS A 53 9.86 -13.49 6.11
C LYS A 53 11.05 -12.58 5.78
N VAL A 54 11.09 -11.40 6.40
CA VAL A 54 12.27 -10.53 6.42
C VAL A 54 12.63 -10.26 7.88
N ARG A 55 13.79 -10.75 8.33
CA ARG A 55 14.16 -10.76 9.76
C ARG A 55 13.04 -11.41 10.58
N ASN A 56 12.41 -10.70 11.52
CA ASN A 56 11.32 -11.21 12.34
C ASN A 56 9.92 -10.81 11.85
N THR A 57 9.77 -10.19 10.69
CA THR A 57 8.46 -9.76 10.19
C THR A 57 8.05 -10.56 8.96
N TYR A 58 6.81 -11.04 8.95
CA TYR A 58 6.18 -11.66 7.80
C TYR A 58 5.44 -10.62 6.97
N ILE A 59 5.64 -10.65 5.66
CA ILE A 59 5.12 -9.68 4.70
C ILE A 59 4.35 -10.43 3.61
N LYS A 60 3.12 -9.98 3.33
CA LYS A 60 2.30 -10.51 2.24
C LYS A 60 1.73 -9.37 1.40
N HIS A 61 1.61 -9.64 0.11
CA HIS A 61 0.83 -8.86 -0.84
C HIS A 61 0.32 -9.79 -1.95
N ALA A 62 -0.89 -9.57 -2.47
CA ALA A 62 -1.46 -10.42 -3.53
C ALA A 62 -0.74 -10.27 -4.88
N ASP A 63 -0.40 -9.04 -5.26
CA ASP A 63 0.49 -8.74 -6.40
C ASP A 63 1.97 -9.03 -6.07
N PRO A 64 2.65 -9.93 -6.80
CA PRO A 64 4.05 -10.28 -6.58
C PRO A 64 5.06 -9.12 -6.76
N GLU A 65 4.81 -8.18 -7.67
CA GLU A 65 5.71 -7.03 -7.87
C GLU A 65 5.57 -6.04 -6.71
N LYS A 66 4.35 -5.86 -6.19
CA LYS A 66 4.13 -5.10 -4.97
C LYS A 66 4.69 -5.78 -3.73
N LEU A 67 4.65 -7.12 -3.66
CA LEU A 67 5.35 -7.87 -2.60
C LEU A 67 6.86 -7.60 -2.64
N LYS A 68 7.49 -7.66 -3.82
CA LYS A 68 8.92 -7.32 -3.99
C LYS A 68 9.21 -5.89 -3.55
N GLU A 69 8.34 -4.93 -3.89
CA GLU A 69 8.48 -3.54 -3.45
C GLU A 69 8.40 -3.41 -1.92
N ALA A 70 7.38 -4.00 -1.28
CA ALA A 70 7.21 -3.98 0.16
C ALA A 70 8.40 -4.63 0.90
N VAL A 71 8.86 -5.79 0.42
CA VAL A 71 10.04 -6.48 0.95
C VAL A 71 11.29 -5.62 0.82
N ARG A 72 11.49 -4.93 -0.32
CA ARG A 72 12.64 -4.02 -0.54
C ARG A 72 12.59 -2.83 0.42
N ILE A 73 11.43 -2.23 0.64
CA ILE A 73 11.25 -1.10 1.57
C ILE A 73 11.62 -1.53 2.99
N PHE A 74 11.02 -2.64 3.47
CA PHE A 74 11.25 -3.15 4.82
C PHE A 74 12.69 -3.62 5.04
N LYS A 75 13.25 -4.37 4.07
CA LYS A 75 14.60 -4.93 4.19
C LYS A 75 15.67 -3.84 4.33
N ASN A 76 15.55 -2.76 3.57
CA ASN A 76 16.54 -1.70 3.48
C ASN A 76 16.21 -0.47 4.33
N SER A 77 15.13 -0.51 5.14
CA SER A 77 14.67 0.60 5.97
C SER A 77 14.61 1.91 5.17
N VAL A 78 13.97 1.88 4.00
CA VAL A 78 13.95 3.02 3.07
C VAL A 78 13.13 4.14 3.69
N PRO A 79 13.72 5.31 4.01
CA PRO A 79 12.97 6.41 4.59
C PRO A 79 12.07 7.08 3.54
N ASP A 80 11.02 7.74 4.03
CA ASP A 80 10.10 8.60 3.28
C ASP A 80 9.43 7.88 2.10
N LYS A 81 9.29 6.55 2.20
CA LYS A 81 8.72 5.68 1.19
C LYS A 81 7.53 4.93 1.75
N GLU A 82 6.37 5.14 1.14
CA GLU A 82 5.14 4.43 1.50
C GLU A 82 5.15 2.98 1.00
N TYR A 83 4.55 2.10 1.80
CA TYR A 83 4.28 0.73 1.39
C TYR A 83 3.14 0.69 0.37
N PRO A 84 3.17 -0.27 -0.58
CA PRO A 84 2.05 -0.49 -1.49
C PRO A 84 0.75 -0.78 -0.72
N VAL A 85 -0.35 -0.15 -1.15
CA VAL A 85 -1.71 -0.50 -0.76
C VAL A 85 -1.92 -1.99 -1.04
N GLY A 86 -2.23 -2.77 0.00
CA GLY A 86 -2.36 -4.23 -0.06
C GLY A 86 -1.30 -4.97 0.73
N THR A 87 -0.35 -4.24 1.33
CA THR A 87 0.69 -4.83 2.17
C THR A 87 0.13 -5.26 3.52
N PHE A 88 0.36 -6.51 3.88
CA PHE A 88 0.11 -7.08 5.21
C PHE A 88 1.45 -7.27 5.92
N LEU A 89 1.53 -6.89 7.19
CA LEU A 89 2.69 -7.12 8.05
C LEU A 89 2.26 -7.81 9.35
N GLN A 90 3.00 -8.83 9.77
CA GLN A 90 2.88 -9.45 11.09
C GLN A 90 4.26 -9.68 11.72
N LEU A 91 4.46 -9.10 12.92
CA LEU A 91 5.59 -9.42 13.80
C LEU A 91 5.20 -10.55 14.76
N LEU A 92 4.04 -10.42 15.40
CA LEU A 92 3.44 -11.44 16.26
C LEU A 92 2.27 -12.11 15.53
N PRO A 93 1.99 -13.41 15.74
CA PRO A 93 0.89 -14.09 15.06
C PRO A 93 -0.48 -13.43 15.26
N ASN A 94 -0.72 -12.89 16.46
CA ASN A 94 -2.01 -12.35 16.88
C ASN A 94 -2.17 -10.85 16.62
N GLU A 95 -1.19 -10.20 16.01
CA GLU A 95 -1.22 -8.76 15.68
C GLU A 95 -0.86 -8.56 14.21
N ALA A 96 -1.59 -7.69 13.52
CA ALA A 96 -1.31 -7.37 12.14
C ALA A 96 -1.51 -5.89 11.84
N MET A 97 -0.88 -5.43 10.76
CA MET A 97 -1.22 -4.16 10.13
C MET A 97 -1.37 -4.33 8.61
N VAL A 98 -2.35 -3.65 8.04
CA VAL A 98 -2.69 -3.72 6.61
C VAL A 98 -2.71 -2.32 6.01
N LYS A 99 -2.04 -2.14 4.87
CA LYS A 99 -1.98 -0.87 4.15
C LYS A 99 -3.20 -0.72 3.24
N HIS A 100 -4.09 0.20 3.60
CA HIS A 100 -5.18 0.71 2.77
C HIS A 100 -4.74 2.00 2.05
N SER A 101 -5.68 2.59 1.30
CA SER A 101 -5.54 3.97 0.86
C SER A 101 -5.36 4.92 2.05
N ARG A 102 -4.67 6.04 1.83
CA ARG A 102 -4.46 7.05 2.88
C ARG A 102 -5.78 7.63 3.37
N GLU A 103 -6.76 7.72 2.48
CA GLU A 103 -8.08 8.26 2.74
C GLU A 103 -8.90 7.37 3.68
N THR A 104 -8.68 6.06 3.67
CA THR A 104 -9.38 5.10 4.55
C THR A 104 -8.97 5.28 6.01
N PHE A 105 -7.68 5.51 6.27
CA PHE A 105 -7.14 5.74 7.62
C PHE A 105 -6.17 6.93 7.63
N PRO A 106 -6.68 8.17 7.59
CA PRO A 106 -5.85 9.36 7.41
C PRO A 106 -4.89 9.62 8.56
N GLY A 107 -5.25 9.23 9.79
CA GLY A 107 -4.42 9.39 10.98
C GLY A 107 -3.17 8.51 11.00
N THR A 108 -3.17 7.42 10.22
CA THR A 108 -2.13 6.37 10.24
C THR A 108 -1.49 6.18 8.87
N ASN A 109 -1.64 7.15 7.96
CA ASN A 109 -1.24 7.05 6.56
C ASN A 109 -1.76 5.78 5.86
N GLY A 110 -3.01 5.40 6.12
CA GLY A 110 -3.64 4.22 5.51
C GLY A 110 -3.39 2.91 6.24
N TRP A 111 -2.66 2.88 7.36
CA TRP A 111 -2.45 1.66 8.12
C TRP A 111 -3.63 1.34 9.04
N GLU A 112 -4.24 0.20 8.82
CA GLU A 112 -5.17 -0.41 9.77
C GLU A 112 -4.45 -1.40 10.68
N PHE A 113 -4.77 -1.42 11.97
CA PHE A 113 -4.21 -2.35 12.95
C PHE A 113 -5.26 -3.40 13.35
N PHE A 114 -4.80 -4.61 13.72
CA PHE A 114 -5.65 -5.75 14.04
C PHE A 114 -5.16 -6.48 15.29
N ASP A 115 -6.08 -6.79 16.21
CA ASP A 115 -5.93 -7.77 17.28
C ASP A 115 -6.70 -9.03 16.87
N LEU A 116 -6.02 -10.16 16.83
CA LEU A 116 -6.52 -11.42 16.28
C LEU A 116 -6.61 -12.48 17.38
N ASP A 117 -7.72 -13.22 17.39
CA ASP A 117 -7.82 -14.49 18.11
C ASP A 117 -7.44 -15.62 17.16
N LEU A 118 -6.60 -16.54 17.62
CA LEU A 118 -6.03 -17.59 16.77
C LEU A 118 -6.40 -18.96 17.29
N SER A 119 -6.81 -19.83 16.37
CA SER A 119 -7.09 -21.23 16.62
C SER A 119 -6.56 -22.09 15.48
N ALA A 120 -6.52 -23.40 15.68
CA ALA A 120 -6.21 -24.33 14.59
C ALA A 120 -7.25 -24.29 13.47
N GLN A 121 -8.47 -23.79 13.73
CA GLN A 121 -9.54 -23.65 12.75
C GLN A 121 -9.43 -22.36 11.93
N GLY A 122 -8.58 -21.41 12.35
CA GLY A 122 -8.39 -20.14 11.68
C GLY A 122 -8.31 -18.96 12.64
N THR A 123 -8.53 -17.76 12.09
CA THR A 123 -8.46 -16.48 12.80
C THR A 123 -9.85 -15.92 13.06
N LYS A 124 -10.02 -15.24 14.20
CA LYS A 124 -11.10 -14.26 14.38
C LYS A 124 -10.52 -12.87 14.59
N ILE A 125 -11.17 -11.85 14.06
CA ILE A 125 -10.76 -10.46 14.32
C ILE A 125 -11.42 -10.03 15.64
N LYS A 126 -10.62 -9.82 16.69
CA LYS A 126 -11.13 -9.33 17.99
C LYS A 126 -11.46 -7.85 17.91
N THR A 127 -10.51 -7.06 17.39
CA THR A 127 -10.70 -5.64 17.08
C THR A 127 -9.85 -5.26 15.87
N ARG A 128 -10.27 -4.21 15.15
CA ARG A 128 -9.51 -3.61 14.05
C ARG A 128 -9.72 -2.10 13.98
N GLY A 129 -8.79 -1.39 13.36
CA GLY A 129 -8.85 0.06 13.15
C GLY A 129 -7.70 0.82 13.81
N GLU A 130 -7.68 2.13 13.64
CA GLU A 130 -6.65 3.03 14.20
C GLU A 130 -6.62 3.07 15.73
N GLN A 131 -7.72 2.70 16.40
CA GLN A 131 -7.84 2.69 17.86
C GLN A 131 -7.58 1.31 18.48
N THR A 132 -7.26 0.29 17.68
CA THR A 132 -6.93 -1.06 18.17
C THR A 132 -5.75 -1.05 19.12
N VAL A 133 -5.81 -1.91 20.13
CA VAL A 133 -4.80 -2.08 21.17
C VAL A 133 -4.13 -3.45 21.05
N ASN A 134 -2.89 -3.54 21.49
CA ASN A 134 -2.12 -4.78 21.58
C ASN A 134 -2.57 -5.65 22.77
N PHE A 135 -1.91 -6.80 22.96
CA PHE A 135 -2.21 -7.72 24.07
C PHE A 135 -2.04 -7.11 25.48
N GLN A 136 -1.35 -5.96 25.61
CA GLN A 136 -1.14 -5.23 26.87
C GLN A 136 -2.13 -4.07 27.06
N GLY A 137 -3.07 -3.87 26.13
CA GLY A 137 -4.02 -2.75 26.17
C GLY A 137 -3.44 -1.41 25.70
N VAL A 138 -2.25 -1.40 25.09
CA VAL A 138 -1.61 -0.20 24.53
C VAL A 138 -2.03 -0.03 23.08
N LYS A 139 -2.39 1.18 22.65
CA LYS A 139 -2.78 1.45 21.25
C LYS A 139 -1.65 1.07 20.30
N CYS A 140 -1.92 0.22 19.31
CA CYS A 140 -0.94 -0.21 18.33
C CYS A 140 -0.26 1.00 17.67
N PHE A 141 -1.06 1.97 17.22
CA PHE A 141 -0.53 3.15 16.55
C PHE A 141 0.43 3.97 17.44
N SER A 142 0.22 4.03 18.76
CA SER A 142 1.12 4.78 19.65
C SER A 142 2.56 4.25 19.66
N CYS A 143 2.74 2.94 19.48
CA CYS A 143 4.05 2.31 19.35
C CYS A 143 4.69 2.55 17.96
N HIS A 144 3.87 2.77 16.94
CA HIS A 144 4.27 2.94 15.54
C HIS A 144 4.49 4.41 15.15
N GLN A 145 3.86 5.36 15.86
CA GLN A 145 3.97 6.80 15.62
C GLN A 145 5.42 7.32 15.47
N PRO A 146 6.40 6.89 16.29
CA PRO A 146 7.77 7.38 16.15
C PRO A 146 8.45 6.96 14.84
N ALA A 147 7.92 5.95 14.13
CA ALA A 147 8.40 5.49 12.84
C ALA A 147 7.76 6.24 11.65
N VAL A 148 7.27 7.49 11.84
CA VAL A 148 6.65 8.30 10.76
C VAL A 148 7.52 8.40 9.50
N LYS A 149 8.84 8.49 9.65
CA LYS A 149 9.80 8.53 8.54
C LYS A 149 9.83 7.22 7.73
N TYR A 150 9.32 6.13 8.27
CA TYR A 150 9.31 4.79 7.66
C TYR A 150 7.87 4.31 7.43
N ASP A 151 6.98 5.26 7.12
CA ASP A 151 5.56 5.00 6.87
C ASP A 151 4.90 4.27 8.05
N PHE A 152 5.23 4.69 9.28
CA PHE A 152 4.77 4.08 10.53
C PHE A 152 5.11 2.58 10.68
N VAL A 153 5.98 2.02 9.84
CA VAL A 153 6.50 0.65 10.02
C VAL A 153 7.80 0.73 10.80
N CYS A 154 7.73 0.29 12.05
CA CYS A 154 8.83 0.40 12.99
C CYS A 154 9.75 -0.84 12.92
N GLU A 155 11.03 -0.66 13.19
CA GLU A 155 12.01 -1.73 13.38
C GLU A 155 13.12 -1.26 14.35
N LYS A 156 14.10 -2.14 14.62
CA LYS A 156 15.28 -1.83 15.42
C LYS A 156 16.04 -0.64 14.82
N GLY A 157 16.30 0.35 15.66
CA GLY A 157 17.04 1.54 15.27
C GLY A 157 16.22 2.57 14.48
N HIS A 158 14.93 2.36 14.24
CA HIS A 158 14.15 3.34 13.45
C HIS A 158 12.66 3.51 13.78
N GLY A 159 12.33 3.49 15.08
CA GLY A 159 11.10 4.16 15.57
C GLY A 159 10.06 3.28 16.27
N CYS A 160 10.43 2.08 16.76
CA CYS A 160 9.53 1.36 17.66
C CYS A 160 9.66 1.91 19.08
N ALA A 161 8.53 2.05 19.79
CA ALA A 161 8.58 1.96 21.24
C ALA A 161 9.15 0.58 21.66
N PRO A 162 9.86 0.47 22.79
CA PRO A 162 10.40 -0.83 23.23
C PRO A 162 9.29 -1.89 23.32
N VAL A 163 9.42 -2.95 22.53
CA VAL A 163 8.59 -4.16 22.68
C VAL A 163 9.26 -5.01 23.76
N PRO A 164 8.53 -5.47 24.80
CA PRO A 164 9.10 -6.27 25.88
C PRO A 164 9.35 -7.74 25.47
N LEU A 165 9.74 -7.96 24.21
CA LEU A 165 10.01 -9.27 23.62
C LEU A 165 11.31 -9.18 22.82
N ASP A 166 12.24 -10.09 23.09
CA ASP A 166 13.43 -10.25 22.26
C ASP A 166 13.14 -11.07 20.99
N ASP A 167 14.13 -11.16 20.10
CA ASP A 167 14.00 -11.87 18.84
C ASP A 167 13.72 -13.36 19.02
N GLN A 168 14.30 -13.97 20.05
CA GLN A 168 14.07 -15.38 20.36
C GLN A 168 12.61 -15.60 20.73
N LYS A 169 12.07 -14.76 21.61
CA LYS A 169 10.69 -14.89 22.05
C LYS A 169 9.71 -14.64 20.90
N ILE A 170 9.99 -13.67 20.04
CA ILE A 170 9.20 -13.44 18.83
C ILE A 170 9.21 -14.68 17.94
N ALA A 171 10.38 -15.29 17.70
CA ALA A 171 10.49 -16.50 16.89
C ALA A 171 9.73 -17.69 17.50
N GLU A 172 9.79 -17.88 18.82
CA GLU A 172 9.01 -18.91 19.53
C GLU A 172 7.50 -18.72 19.34
N LEU A 173 7.00 -17.49 19.48
CA LEU A 173 5.59 -17.18 19.27
C LEU A 173 5.17 -17.45 17.82
N GLN A 174 6.02 -17.09 16.84
CA GLN A 174 5.78 -17.37 15.42
C GLN A 174 5.76 -18.86 15.10
N ALA A 175 6.63 -19.65 15.73
CA ALA A 175 6.65 -21.10 15.58
C ALA A 175 5.40 -21.76 16.20
N ALA A 176 4.85 -21.14 17.24
CA ALA A 176 3.67 -21.61 17.95
C ALA A 176 2.33 -21.13 17.35
N ASP A 177 2.33 -20.48 16.18
CA ASP A 177 1.10 -20.04 15.51
C ASP A 177 0.18 -21.27 15.27
N PRO A 178 -1.00 -21.33 15.91
CA PRO A 178 -1.84 -22.53 15.88
C PRO A 178 -2.45 -22.79 14.50
N ARG A 179 -2.42 -21.81 13.59
CA ARG A 179 -2.89 -21.94 12.20
C ARG A 179 -1.88 -22.65 11.32
N CYS A 180 -0.61 -22.69 11.73
CA CYS A 180 0.45 -23.29 10.95
C CYS A 180 0.52 -24.81 11.19
N PRO A 181 0.80 -25.61 10.15
CA PRO A 181 1.07 -27.04 10.33
C PRO A 181 2.22 -27.24 11.32
N LYS A 182 2.07 -28.22 12.21
CA LYS A 182 3.18 -28.64 13.08
C LYS A 182 4.28 -29.23 12.20
N GLN A 183 5.47 -28.65 12.28
CA GLN A 183 6.67 -29.15 11.60
C GLN A 183 7.21 -30.41 12.29
#